data_AF-A0A218U7J9-F1
#
_entry.id   AF-A0A218U7J9-F1
#
_cell.length_a   1.000
_cell.length_b   1.000
_cell.length_c   1.000
_cell.angle_alpha   90.00
_cell.angle_beta   90.00
_cell.angle_gamma   90.00
#
_symmetry.space_group_name_H-M   'P 1'
#
loop_
_entity.id
_entity.type
_entity.pdbx_description
1 polymer ?
#
loop_
_entity_poly.entity_id
_entity_poly.type
_entity_poly.pdbx_seq_one_letter_code
_entity_poly.pdbx_strand_id
1 'polypeptide(L)'
;MGRRPARCYRYCKNKPYPKSRFCRGVPDPKIRIFDLGRKKAKVDEFPLCGHMVSDEYEQLSSEALEAARICANKYMVKSCGKDGFHIRVRLHPFHVIRINKMLSCAGADRLQTGMGGVMGKPQGTALGLGLGSVTGSGAQNKEHVVEALRRAKFKFPGRQKIHISKKWGFTKFNADAFEEMVAQKRLIPDGCGVKYVPARGPLERWRALHA
;
A
#
# COMPACT_ATOMS: atom_id res chain seq x y z
N MET A 1 -17.22 3.29 0.29
CA MET A 1 -18.00 4.14 1.22
C MET A 1 -19.48 3.92 1.04
N GLY A 2 -20.17 3.48 2.10
CA GLY A 2 -21.60 3.15 2.03
C GLY A 2 -22.54 4.36 1.88
N ARG A 3 -22.18 5.55 2.40
CA ARG A 3 -23.10 6.71 2.44
C ARG A 3 -22.94 7.73 1.32
N ARG A 4 -21.71 7.99 0.86
CA ARG A 4 -21.45 8.99 -0.20
C ARG A 4 -20.61 8.36 -1.31
N PRO A 5 -20.85 8.73 -2.58
CA PRO A 5 -20.02 8.27 -3.68
C PRO A 5 -18.59 8.79 -3.53
N ALA A 6 -17.62 8.02 -4.02
CA ALA A 6 -16.19 8.34 -3.88
C ALA A 6 -15.80 9.68 -4.52
N ARG A 7 -16.56 10.16 -5.51
CA ARG A 7 -16.35 11.47 -6.15
C ARG A 7 -16.27 12.64 -5.15
N CYS A 8 -16.98 12.54 -4.02
CA CYS A 8 -16.98 13.59 -2.98
C CYS A 8 -15.63 13.73 -2.25
N TYR A 9 -14.78 12.71 -2.33
CA TYR A 9 -13.53 12.61 -1.56
C TYR A 9 -12.32 12.33 -2.45
N ARG A 10 -12.47 12.39 -3.78
CA ARG A 10 -11.37 12.10 -4.70
C ARG A 10 -10.17 13.01 -4.50
N TYR A 11 -10.40 14.29 -4.22
CA TYR A 11 -9.32 15.28 -4.18
C TYR A 11 -8.80 15.52 -2.76
N CYS A 12 -7.48 15.64 -2.66
CA CYS A 12 -6.75 16.03 -1.45
C CYS A 12 -6.90 17.53 -1.16
N LYS A 13 -8.08 17.96 -0.71
CA LYS A 13 -8.39 19.38 -0.47
C LYS A 13 -8.09 19.89 0.94
N ASN A 14 -8.06 19.01 1.93
CA ASN A 14 -7.93 19.36 3.35
C ASN A 14 -6.56 18.96 3.88
N LYS A 15 -6.10 19.63 4.94
CA LYS A 15 -4.93 19.21 5.70
C LYS A 15 -5.13 17.78 6.25
N PRO A 16 -4.05 16.98 6.40
CA PRO A 16 -4.15 15.64 6.97
C PRO A 16 -4.84 15.64 8.33
N TYR A 17 -5.86 14.80 8.50
CA TYR A 17 -6.61 14.68 9.73
C TYR A 17 -6.60 13.23 10.22
N PRO A 18 -5.60 12.82 11.03
CA PRO A 18 -5.44 11.43 11.44
C PRO A 18 -6.30 11.08 12.66
N LYS A 19 -6.51 9.78 12.88
CA LYS A 19 -7.00 9.25 14.17
C LYS A 19 -6.03 9.68 15.27
N SER A 20 -6.55 10.40 16.26
CA SER A 20 -5.75 11.05 17.30
C SER A 20 -6.57 11.25 18.57
N ARG A 21 -5.94 11.74 19.65
CA ARG A 21 -6.65 12.10 20.89
C ARG A 21 -7.78 13.13 20.69
N PHE A 22 -7.65 13.95 19.64
CA PHE A 22 -8.60 14.99 19.25
C PHE A 22 -9.64 14.50 18.23
N CYS A 23 -9.33 13.46 17.45
CA CYS A 23 -10.27 12.81 16.52
C CYS A 23 -10.63 11.41 17.03
N ARG A 24 -11.63 11.35 17.92
CA ARG A 24 -12.18 10.10 18.47
C ARG A 24 -13.35 9.59 17.63
N GLY A 25 -13.75 8.34 17.84
CA GLY A 25 -14.87 7.71 17.11
C GLY A 25 -14.58 7.43 15.62
N VAL A 26 -13.30 7.35 15.25
CA VAL A 26 -12.88 7.01 13.89
C VAL A 26 -13.11 5.52 13.64
N PRO A 27 -13.86 5.12 12.60
CA PRO A 27 -14.04 3.73 12.27
C PRO A 27 -12.72 3.10 11.79
N ASP A 28 -12.56 1.81 12.05
CA ASP A 28 -11.38 1.10 11.59
C ASP A 28 -11.36 1.00 10.05
N PRO A 29 -10.17 1.06 9.42
CA PRO A 29 -10.04 0.91 7.98
C PRO A 29 -10.53 -0.47 7.53
N LYS A 30 -11.11 -0.52 6.32
CA LYS A 30 -11.56 -1.78 5.73
C LYS A 30 -10.41 -2.74 5.43
N ILE A 31 -9.30 -2.20 4.90
CA ILE A 31 -8.06 -2.96 4.75
C ILE A 31 -7.38 -3.14 6.10
N ARG A 32 -7.15 -4.41 6.47
CA ARG A 32 -6.42 -4.79 7.70
C ARG A 32 -5.14 -5.58 7.40
N ILE A 33 -5.06 -6.20 6.23
CA ILE A 33 -3.95 -7.05 5.82
C ILE A 33 -3.24 -6.38 4.66
N PHE A 34 -1.98 -6.00 4.85
CA PHE A 34 -1.17 -5.32 3.83
C PHE A 34 -0.24 -6.27 3.08
N ASP A 35 0.10 -7.43 3.66
CA ASP A 35 0.98 -8.43 3.06
C ASP A 35 0.25 -9.77 2.81
N LEU A 36 0.44 -10.33 1.61
CA LEU A 36 -0.20 -11.55 1.11
C LEU A 36 0.77 -12.45 0.38
N GLY A 37 0.34 -13.69 0.13
CA GLY A 37 1.19 -14.74 -0.43
C GLY A 37 2.22 -15.22 0.58
N ARG A 38 3.41 -15.60 0.10
CA ARG A 38 4.50 -16.14 0.91
C ARG A 38 5.34 -15.03 1.56
N LYS A 39 4.81 -14.44 2.63
CA LYS A 39 5.44 -13.29 3.35
C LYS A 39 6.79 -13.62 4.01
N LYS A 40 7.02 -14.90 4.30
CA LYS A 40 8.24 -15.44 4.91
C LYS A 40 9.29 -15.87 3.87
N ALA A 41 9.02 -15.67 2.57
CA ALA A 41 9.99 -15.93 1.53
C ALA A 41 11.26 -15.11 1.79
N LYS A 42 12.41 -15.73 1.54
CA LYS A 42 13.69 -15.02 1.58
C LYS A 42 13.76 -14.03 0.43
N VAL A 43 14.59 -13.00 0.60
CA VAL A 43 14.82 -11.97 -0.43
C VAL A 43 15.32 -12.54 -1.75
N ASP A 44 16.03 -13.67 -1.72
CA ASP A 44 16.62 -14.31 -2.90
C ASP A 44 15.56 -15.07 -3.75
N GLU A 45 14.40 -15.38 -3.18
CA GLU A 45 13.37 -16.18 -3.86
C GLU A 45 12.56 -15.39 -4.89
N PHE A 46 12.43 -14.07 -4.71
CA PHE A 46 11.57 -13.22 -5.54
C PHE A 46 12.34 -12.01 -6.10
N PRO A 47 13.14 -12.19 -7.16
CA PRO A 47 13.92 -11.11 -7.78
C PRO A 47 13.06 -10.09 -8.55
N LEU A 48 12.00 -10.54 -9.21
CA LEU A 48 11.15 -9.67 -10.02
C LEU A 48 10.20 -8.86 -9.15
N CYS A 49 10.02 -7.58 -9.47
CA CYS A 49 9.15 -6.67 -8.73
C CYS A 49 8.33 -5.78 -9.66
N GLY A 50 7.01 -5.84 -9.55
CA GLY A 50 6.07 -4.95 -10.24
C GLY A 50 5.45 -3.94 -9.29
N HIS A 51 5.41 -2.68 -9.68
CA HIS A 51 4.75 -1.59 -8.96
C HIS A 51 3.60 -1.00 -9.76
N MET A 52 2.45 -0.86 -9.14
CA MET A 52 1.40 0.03 -9.63
C MET A 52 1.57 1.40 -8.98
N VAL A 53 1.51 2.49 -9.73
CA VAL A 53 1.77 3.84 -9.22
C VAL A 53 0.65 4.76 -9.70
N SER A 54 0.09 5.60 -8.83
CA SER A 54 -0.87 6.63 -9.27
C SER A 54 -0.15 7.82 -9.89
N ASP A 55 -0.69 8.29 -11.00
CA ASP A 55 -0.24 9.47 -11.77
C ASP A 55 -1.03 10.74 -11.39
N GLU A 56 -1.93 10.63 -10.40
CA GLU A 56 -2.79 11.72 -9.95
C GLU A 56 -2.64 11.98 -8.45
N TYR A 57 -2.83 13.24 -8.05
CA TYR A 57 -2.90 13.64 -6.65
C TYR A 57 -4.33 13.48 -6.12
N GLU A 58 -4.64 12.26 -5.65
CA GLU A 58 -5.97 11.86 -5.25
C GLU A 58 -5.99 11.15 -3.88
N GLN A 59 -7.18 10.99 -3.30
CA GLN A 59 -7.39 10.18 -2.11
C GLN A 59 -7.90 8.79 -2.46
N LEU A 60 -7.21 7.76 -1.98
CA LEU A 60 -7.68 6.37 -2.07
C LEU A 60 -8.36 5.95 -0.77
N SER A 61 -9.62 5.55 -0.87
CA SER A 61 -10.38 5.01 0.27
C SER A 61 -9.85 3.65 0.74
N SER A 62 -10.03 3.34 2.04
CA SER A 62 -9.68 2.03 2.61
C SER A 62 -10.37 0.86 1.89
N GLU A 63 -11.60 1.08 1.39
CA GLU A 63 -12.38 0.09 0.67
C GLU A 63 -11.82 -0.17 -0.73
N ALA A 64 -11.34 0.87 -1.41
CA ALA A 64 -10.67 0.72 -2.72
C ALA A 64 -9.36 -0.06 -2.58
N LEU A 65 -8.58 0.22 -1.51
CA LEU A 65 -7.36 -0.54 -1.20
C LEU A 65 -7.66 -2.02 -0.96
N GLU A 66 -8.70 -2.33 -0.18
CA GLU A 66 -9.10 -3.73 0.07
C GLU A 66 -9.61 -4.42 -1.21
N ALA A 67 -10.39 -3.72 -2.04
CA ALA A 67 -10.87 -4.26 -3.31
C ALA A 67 -9.72 -4.56 -4.28
N ALA A 68 -8.78 -3.63 -4.43
CA ALA A 68 -7.58 -3.81 -5.26
C ALA A 68 -6.74 -4.99 -4.76
N ARG A 69 -6.55 -5.08 -3.44
CA ARG A 69 -5.82 -6.15 -2.77
C ARG A 69 -6.44 -7.52 -3.05
N ILE A 70 -7.74 -7.68 -2.83
CA ILE A 70 -8.46 -8.95 -3.07
C ILE A 70 -8.38 -9.33 -4.54
N CYS A 71 -8.55 -8.36 -5.44
CA CYS A 71 -8.53 -8.57 -6.88
C CYS A 71 -7.17 -9.10 -7.37
N ALA A 72 -6.07 -8.46 -6.96
CA ALA A 72 -4.72 -8.92 -7.28
C ALA A 72 -4.45 -10.31 -6.70
N ASN A 73 -4.80 -10.55 -5.43
CA ASN A 73 -4.56 -11.82 -4.76
C ASN A 73 -5.31 -12.98 -5.42
N LYS A 74 -6.59 -12.79 -5.77
CA LYS A 74 -7.41 -13.84 -6.39
C LYS A 74 -6.82 -14.29 -7.73
N TYR A 75 -6.32 -13.34 -8.53
CA TYR A 75 -5.68 -13.66 -9.80
C TYR A 75 -4.33 -14.37 -9.59
N MET A 76 -3.47 -13.84 -8.71
CA MET A 76 -2.15 -14.42 -8.46
C MET A 76 -2.22 -15.82 -7.85
N VAL A 77 -3.16 -16.09 -6.94
CA VAL A 77 -3.37 -17.44 -6.40
C VAL A 77 -3.78 -18.42 -7.50
N LYS A 78 -4.63 -17.99 -8.45
CA LYS A 78 -5.06 -18.83 -9.56
C LYS A 78 -3.93 -19.12 -10.55
N SER A 79 -3.11 -18.12 -10.88
CA SER A 79 -2.09 -18.23 -11.93
C SER A 79 -0.75 -18.76 -11.42
N CYS A 80 -0.31 -18.36 -10.24
CA CYS A 80 1.03 -18.63 -9.72
C CYS A 80 1.05 -19.54 -8.48
N GLY A 81 -0.12 -19.94 -7.97
CA GLY A 81 -0.24 -20.61 -6.68
C GLY A 81 -0.02 -19.67 -5.49
N LYS A 82 -0.37 -20.13 -4.28
CA LYS A 82 -0.27 -19.32 -3.05
C LYS A 82 1.18 -18.99 -2.66
N ASP A 83 2.12 -19.85 -3.02
CA ASP A 83 3.53 -19.74 -2.66
C ASP A 83 4.40 -19.05 -3.73
N GLY A 84 3.83 -18.78 -4.91
CA GLY A 84 4.57 -18.21 -6.04
C GLY A 84 4.67 -16.68 -6.04
N PHE A 85 4.16 -15.98 -5.02
CA PHE A 85 4.20 -14.53 -4.96
C PHE A 85 4.21 -13.95 -3.54
N HIS A 86 4.64 -12.69 -3.45
CA HIS A 86 4.43 -11.81 -2.30
C HIS A 86 3.81 -10.49 -2.78
N ILE A 87 2.61 -10.16 -2.31
CA ILE A 87 1.99 -8.85 -2.54
C ILE A 87 2.09 -8.01 -1.27
N ARG A 88 2.55 -6.76 -1.42
CA ARG A 88 2.54 -5.74 -0.37
C ARG A 88 1.80 -4.49 -0.83
N VAL A 89 0.76 -4.11 -0.09
CA VAL A 89 0.13 -2.80 -0.20
C VAL A 89 0.92 -1.83 0.68
N ARG A 90 1.65 -0.90 0.07
CA ARG A 90 2.50 0.05 0.82
C ARG A 90 1.71 1.19 1.46
N LEU A 91 0.49 1.42 0.96
CA LEU A 91 -0.36 2.52 1.35
C LEU A 91 -1.20 2.19 2.58
N HIS A 92 -1.19 3.08 3.57
CA HIS A 92 -1.97 2.96 4.79
C HIS A 92 -2.96 4.12 4.92
N PRO A 93 -4.28 3.87 5.04
CA PRO A 93 -5.29 4.93 5.09
C PRO A 93 -5.34 5.59 6.48
N PHE A 94 -4.50 6.59 6.70
CA PHE A 94 -4.46 7.33 7.97
C PHE A 94 -5.34 8.59 7.98
N HIS A 95 -5.69 9.14 6.82
CA HIS A 95 -6.52 10.34 6.73
C HIS A 95 -7.98 10.00 7.01
N VAL A 96 -8.62 10.74 7.91
CA VAL A 96 -10.01 10.54 8.29
C VAL A 96 -10.92 11.46 7.49
N ILE A 97 -11.82 10.85 6.74
CA ILE A 97 -12.89 11.53 6.02
C ILE A 97 -14.03 11.84 6.98
N ARG A 98 -14.53 13.07 6.90
CA ARG A 98 -15.62 13.59 7.75
C ARG A 98 -16.86 13.91 6.92
N ILE A 99 -18.03 13.66 7.50
CA ILE A 99 -19.33 13.93 6.88
C ILE A 99 -20.19 14.73 7.85
N ASN A 100 -20.70 15.88 7.40
CA ASN A 100 -21.88 16.46 8.02
C ASN A 100 -23.12 15.70 7.54
N LYS A 101 -23.79 15.01 8.47
CA LYS A 101 -24.89 14.09 8.18
C LYS A 101 -26.19 14.88 8.23
N MET A 102 -26.75 15.19 7.06
CA MET A 102 -28.13 15.68 6.98
C MET A 102 -29.09 14.55 7.39
N LEU A 103 -30.11 14.88 8.18
CA LEU A 103 -31.19 13.98 8.57
C LEU A 103 -32.33 14.16 7.55
N SER A 104 -32.85 13.05 7.02
CA SER A 104 -33.91 13.09 6.00
C SER A 104 -35.26 12.70 6.57
N CYS A 105 -35.52 13.05 7.84
CA CYS A 105 -36.80 12.80 8.50
C CYS A 105 -37.68 14.05 8.35
N ALA A 106 -38.96 13.88 7.97
CA ALA A 106 -39.91 14.99 7.90
C ALA A 106 -40.04 15.68 9.27
N GLY A 107 -40.07 17.02 9.30
CA GLY A 107 -40.20 17.79 10.55
C GLY A 107 -38.90 17.97 11.36
N ALA A 108 -37.73 17.79 10.77
CA ALA A 108 -36.42 17.80 11.46
C ALA A 108 -35.86 19.20 11.83
N ASP A 109 -36.68 20.25 11.88
CA ASP A 109 -36.25 21.65 12.09
C ASP A 109 -35.48 21.86 13.41
N ARG A 110 -35.81 21.06 14.46
CA ARG A 110 -35.11 21.07 15.75
C ARG A 110 -34.01 20.01 15.89
N LEU A 111 -33.87 19.10 14.92
CA LEU A 111 -32.92 17.98 14.95
C LEU A 111 -31.71 18.23 14.05
N GLN A 112 -31.81 19.20 13.13
CA GLN A 112 -30.80 19.48 12.13
C GLN A 112 -30.52 20.98 12.05
N THR A 113 -29.29 21.38 12.36
CA THR A 113 -28.84 22.78 12.34
C THR A 113 -28.43 23.30 10.96
N GLY A 114 -28.74 22.56 9.89
CA GLY A 114 -28.29 22.85 8.54
C GLY A 114 -26.76 22.99 8.45
N MET A 115 -26.29 24.23 8.21
CA MET A 115 -24.86 24.57 8.12
C MET A 115 -24.30 25.23 9.39
N GLY A 116 -25.12 25.52 10.39
CA GLY A 116 -24.65 26.00 11.70
C GLY A 116 -23.88 24.90 12.43
N GLY A 117 -22.62 25.17 12.81
CA GLY A 117 -21.76 24.18 13.48
C GLY A 117 -21.36 22.98 12.60
N VAL A 118 -21.11 23.21 11.29
CA VAL A 118 -20.88 22.19 10.24
C VAL A 118 -19.55 21.39 10.34
N MET A 119 -19.12 21.03 11.54
CA MET A 119 -17.99 20.12 11.70
C MET A 119 -18.45 18.66 11.57
N GLY A 120 -18.06 18.01 10.46
CA GLY A 120 -18.50 16.65 10.16
C GLY A 120 -18.05 15.61 11.19
N LYS A 121 -18.79 14.50 11.31
CA LYS A 121 -18.37 13.32 12.09
C LYS A 121 -17.46 12.42 11.25
N PRO A 122 -16.45 11.75 11.85
CA PRO A 122 -15.62 10.79 11.12
C PRO A 122 -16.47 9.65 10.57
N GLN A 123 -16.28 9.29 9.30
CA GLN A 123 -17.08 8.25 8.64
C GLN A 123 -16.23 7.17 7.96
N GLY A 124 -15.02 7.50 7.52
CA GLY A 124 -14.16 6.56 6.81
C GLY A 124 -12.71 7.01 6.84
N THR A 125 -11.83 6.11 6.45
CA THR A 125 -10.41 6.38 6.29
C THR A 125 -10.01 6.29 4.83
N ALA A 126 -9.12 7.19 4.46
CA ALA A 126 -8.51 7.26 3.15
C ALA A 126 -7.04 7.61 3.30
N LEU A 127 -6.34 7.59 2.19
CA LEU A 127 -4.98 8.08 2.10
C LEU A 127 -4.94 9.18 1.04
N GLY A 128 -4.40 10.36 1.36
CA GLY A 128 -3.98 11.32 0.34
C GLY A 128 -2.68 10.84 -0.30
N LEU A 129 -2.67 10.60 -1.61
CA LEU A 129 -1.52 10.01 -2.26
C LEU A 129 -0.40 11.00 -2.47
N GLY A 130 0.82 10.57 -2.13
CA GLY A 130 1.92 10.56 -3.08
C GLY A 130 2.12 9.12 -3.57
N LEU A 131 2.64 8.97 -4.80
CA LEU A 131 3.11 7.75 -5.50
C LEU A 131 3.01 6.46 -4.67
N GLY A 132 1.80 5.91 -4.58
CA GLY A 132 1.54 4.76 -3.75
C GLY A 132 1.61 3.46 -4.53
N SER A 133 2.40 2.49 -4.06
CA SER A 133 2.63 1.23 -4.78
C SER A 133 2.02 0.00 -4.13
N VAL A 134 1.21 -0.72 -4.90
CA VAL A 134 1.00 -2.15 -4.71
C VAL A 134 2.18 -2.83 -5.37
N THR A 135 2.95 -3.58 -4.58
CA THR A 135 4.14 -4.28 -5.06
C THR A 135 3.85 -5.77 -5.08
N GLY A 136 4.06 -6.41 -6.23
CA GLY A 136 4.00 -7.86 -6.37
C GLY A 136 5.36 -8.37 -6.81
N SER A 137 5.94 -9.29 -6.05
CA SER A 137 7.15 -10.01 -6.44
C SER A 137 6.83 -11.49 -6.65
N GLY A 138 7.40 -12.09 -7.70
CA GLY A 138 7.19 -13.49 -8.05
C GLY A 138 8.35 -13.99 -8.89
N ALA A 139 8.74 -15.26 -8.75
CA ALA A 139 10.02 -15.74 -9.25
C ALA A 139 10.19 -15.59 -10.78
N GLN A 140 9.13 -15.82 -11.57
CA GLN A 140 9.23 -15.86 -13.05
C GLN A 140 7.97 -15.41 -13.81
N ASN A 141 7.00 -14.75 -13.15
CA ASN A 141 5.66 -14.53 -13.70
C ASN A 141 5.36 -13.06 -14.05
N LYS A 142 6.20 -12.45 -14.89
CA LYS A 142 6.06 -11.02 -15.28
C LYS A 142 4.70 -10.68 -15.84
N GLU A 143 4.18 -11.48 -16.75
CA GLU A 143 2.89 -11.25 -17.40
C GLU A 143 1.74 -11.32 -16.39
N HIS A 144 1.76 -12.32 -15.51
CA HIS A 144 0.73 -12.45 -14.48
C HIS A 144 0.79 -11.33 -13.44
N VAL A 145 1.98 -10.84 -13.08
CA VAL A 145 2.11 -9.67 -12.20
C VAL A 145 1.52 -8.43 -12.86
N VAL A 146 1.82 -8.19 -14.15
CA VAL A 146 1.26 -7.05 -14.89
C VAL A 146 -0.27 -7.15 -14.99
N GLU A 147 -0.80 -8.33 -15.29
CA GLU A 147 -2.25 -8.55 -15.40
C GLU A 147 -2.95 -8.43 -14.04
N ALA A 148 -2.35 -8.92 -12.94
CA ALA A 148 -2.86 -8.74 -11.60
C ALA A 148 -2.96 -7.24 -11.23
N LEU A 149 -1.91 -6.48 -11.54
CA LEU A 149 -1.86 -5.04 -11.29
C LEU A 149 -2.82 -4.27 -12.22
N ARG A 150 -3.02 -4.71 -13.46
CA ARG A 150 -4.02 -4.15 -14.37
C ARG A 150 -5.43 -4.31 -13.82
N ARG A 151 -5.76 -5.49 -13.29
CA ARG A 151 -7.07 -5.76 -12.65
C ARG A 151 -7.27 -4.91 -11.39
N ALA A 152 -6.23 -4.78 -10.58
CA ALA A 152 -6.26 -3.96 -9.38
C ALA A 152 -6.36 -2.46 -9.70
N LYS A 153 -5.75 -1.99 -10.80
CA LYS A 153 -5.88 -0.61 -11.30
C LYS A 153 -7.33 -0.18 -11.50
N PHE A 154 -8.20 -1.07 -12.02
CA PHE A 154 -9.63 -0.76 -12.17
C PHE A 154 -10.39 -0.52 -10.86
N LYS A 155 -9.78 -0.80 -9.70
CA LYS A 155 -10.38 -0.54 -8.38
C LYS A 155 -10.01 0.84 -7.84
N PHE A 156 -9.09 1.54 -8.49
CA PHE A 156 -8.69 2.88 -8.11
C PHE A 156 -9.31 3.94 -9.04
N PRO A 157 -9.68 5.12 -8.50
CA PRO A 157 -9.97 6.30 -9.31
C PRO A 157 -8.71 6.77 -10.04
N GLY A 158 -8.85 7.62 -11.06
CA GLY A 158 -7.70 8.26 -11.70
C GLY A 158 -6.89 7.35 -12.62
N ARG A 159 -5.67 7.78 -12.93
CA ARG A 159 -4.73 7.10 -13.83
C ARG A 159 -3.64 6.40 -13.06
N GLN A 160 -3.59 5.07 -13.14
CA GLN A 160 -2.46 4.29 -12.63
C GLN A 160 -1.55 3.80 -13.76
N LYS A 161 -0.25 3.83 -13.50
CA LYS A 161 0.80 3.28 -14.34
C LYS A 161 1.38 2.03 -13.68
N ILE A 162 1.71 1.04 -14.49
CA ILE A 162 2.35 -0.19 -14.03
C ILE A 162 3.80 -0.14 -14.48
N HIS A 163 4.72 -0.29 -13.55
CA HIS A 163 6.15 -0.26 -13.79
C HIS A 163 6.77 -1.56 -13.30
N ILE A 164 7.68 -2.11 -14.08
CA ILE A 164 8.54 -3.20 -13.64
C ILE A 164 9.81 -2.57 -13.10
N SER A 165 10.13 -2.89 -11.86
CA SER A 165 11.30 -2.37 -11.19
C SER A 165 12.55 -3.04 -11.72
N LYS A 166 13.64 -2.26 -11.85
CA LYS A 166 15.00 -2.79 -12.03
C LYS A 166 15.61 -3.27 -10.70
N LYS A 167 14.91 -3.05 -9.59
CA LYS A 167 15.36 -3.44 -8.25
C LYS A 167 15.09 -4.90 -7.97
N TRP A 168 15.94 -5.50 -7.15
CA TRP A 168 15.77 -6.86 -6.67
C TRP A 168 14.63 -6.94 -5.65
N GLY A 169 13.51 -7.53 -6.04
CA GLY A 169 12.35 -7.73 -5.19
C GLY A 169 11.89 -6.45 -4.49
N PHE A 170 11.74 -6.50 -3.16
CA PHE A 170 11.36 -5.34 -2.35
C PHE A 170 12.54 -4.51 -1.85
N THR A 171 13.76 -4.81 -2.29
CA THR A 171 14.95 -4.11 -1.85
C THR A 171 15.11 -2.76 -2.56
N LYS A 172 16.05 -1.96 -2.07
CA LYS A 172 16.42 -0.68 -2.69
C LYS A 172 17.49 -0.82 -3.79
N PHE A 173 18.10 -1.99 -3.92
CA PHE A 173 19.25 -2.24 -4.78
C PHE A 173 18.82 -2.74 -6.16
N ASN A 174 19.58 -2.38 -7.20
CA ASN A 174 19.36 -2.87 -8.56
C ASN A 174 19.69 -4.36 -8.65
N ALA A 175 18.99 -5.10 -9.50
CA ALA A 175 19.23 -6.53 -9.70
C ALA A 175 20.67 -6.81 -10.15
N ASP A 176 21.19 -6.01 -11.08
CA ASP A 176 22.53 -6.16 -11.66
C ASP A 176 23.65 -6.14 -10.60
N ALA A 177 23.51 -5.32 -9.57
CA ALA A 177 24.52 -5.17 -8.52
C ALA A 177 24.21 -6.01 -7.26
N PHE A 178 23.00 -6.60 -7.17
CA PHE A 178 22.55 -7.27 -5.96
C PHE A 178 23.41 -8.51 -5.67
N GLU A 179 23.63 -9.34 -6.68
CA GLU A 179 24.41 -10.58 -6.58
C GLU A 179 25.87 -10.29 -6.20
N GLU A 180 26.49 -9.28 -6.83
CA GLU A 180 27.85 -8.83 -6.48
C GLU A 180 27.95 -8.34 -5.03
N MET A 181 26.98 -7.54 -4.58
CA MET A 181 26.98 -7.02 -3.21
C MET A 181 26.73 -8.12 -2.16
N VAL A 182 25.97 -9.16 -2.50
CA VAL A 182 25.80 -10.35 -1.65
C VAL A 182 27.10 -11.17 -1.64
N ALA A 183 27.74 -11.38 -2.79
CA ALA A 183 29.02 -12.09 -2.89
C ALA A 183 30.13 -11.38 -2.09
N GLN A 184 30.17 -10.04 -2.12
CA GLN A 184 31.08 -9.23 -1.31
C GLN A 184 30.70 -9.17 0.19
N LYS A 185 29.70 -9.92 0.64
CA LYS A 185 29.14 -9.89 2.01
C LYS A 185 28.75 -8.48 2.49
N ARG A 186 28.46 -7.56 1.55
CA ARG A 186 27.95 -6.21 1.85
C ARG A 186 26.45 -6.18 2.10
N LEU A 187 25.74 -7.19 1.60
CA LEU A 187 24.33 -7.44 1.87
C LEU A 187 24.18 -8.78 2.56
N ILE A 188 23.52 -8.76 3.71
CA ILE A 188 23.15 -9.97 4.44
C ILE A 188 21.63 -10.14 4.31
N PRO A 189 21.14 -11.28 3.81
CA PRO A 189 19.71 -11.59 3.81
C PRO A 189 19.10 -11.50 5.21
N ASP A 190 18.01 -10.76 5.36
CA ASP A 190 17.27 -10.58 6.62
C ASP A 190 15.77 -10.80 6.36
N GLY A 191 15.42 -12.07 6.15
CA GLY A 191 14.07 -12.48 5.74
C GLY A 191 13.70 -11.94 4.37
N CYS A 192 12.62 -11.15 4.31
CA CYS A 192 12.13 -10.50 3.09
C CYS A 192 13.00 -9.29 2.66
N GLY A 193 13.83 -8.77 3.58
CA GLY A 193 14.71 -7.65 3.33
C GLY A 193 16.19 -8.04 3.27
N VAL A 194 17.03 -7.01 3.18
CA VAL A 194 18.49 -7.15 3.32
C VAL A 194 19.00 -6.13 4.31
N LYS A 195 19.99 -6.54 5.10
CA LYS A 195 20.79 -5.65 5.93
C LYS A 195 22.03 -5.23 5.15
N TYR A 196 22.20 -3.91 5.00
CA TYR A 196 23.41 -3.34 4.43
C TYR A 196 24.51 -3.27 5.48
N VAL A 197 25.67 -3.81 5.15
CA VAL A 197 26.89 -3.75 5.97
C VAL A 197 27.75 -2.61 5.47
N PRO A 198 27.81 -1.47 6.20
CA PRO A 198 28.71 -0.38 5.83
C PRO A 198 30.16 -0.74 6.15
N ALA A 199 31.11 -0.11 5.44
CA ALA A 199 32.54 -0.15 5.78
C ALA A 199 32.88 0.75 7.01
N ARG A 200 31.93 0.91 7.93
CA ARG A 200 32.03 1.77 9.12
C ARG A 200 31.58 0.99 10.34
N GLY A 201 32.38 1.00 11.40
CA GLY A 201 32.12 0.31 12.65
C GLY A 201 33.37 -0.39 13.20
N PRO A 202 33.26 -1.07 14.36
CA PRO A 202 34.37 -1.82 14.93
C PRO A 202 34.92 -2.87 13.97
N LEU A 203 36.25 -2.93 13.82
CA LEU A 203 36.93 -3.85 12.89
C LEU A 203 36.62 -5.32 13.20
N GLU A 204 36.40 -5.65 14.47
CA GLU A 204 35.99 -6.99 14.92
C GLU A 204 34.71 -7.46 14.24
N ARG A 205 33.70 -6.59 14.07
CA ARG A 205 32.45 -6.94 13.39
C ARG A 205 32.67 -7.21 11.91
N TRP A 206 33.59 -6.47 11.28
CA TRP A 206 33.95 -6.71 9.88
C TRP A 206 34.67 -8.04 9.74
N ARG A 207 35.66 -8.32 10.61
CA ARG A 207 36.39 -9.60 10.63
C ARG A 207 35.46 -10.79 10.85
N ALA A 208 34.53 -10.71 11.81
CA ALA A 208 33.57 -11.79 12.08
C ALA A 208 32.66 -12.12 10.89
N LEU A 209 32.39 -11.14 10.02
CA LEU A 209 31.59 -11.35 8.81
C LEU A 209 32.43 -11.93 7.65
N HIS A 210 33.73 -11.61 7.59
CA HIS A 210 34.62 -11.99 6.50
C HIS A 210 35.52 -13.19 6.81
N ALA A 211 35.53 -13.66 8.05
CA ALA A 211 35.93 -15.03 8.38
C ALA A 211 35.04 -16.04 7.64
#